data_AF-A0A0M1N063-F1
#
_entry.id   AF-A0A0M1N063-F1
#
_cell.length_a   1.000
_cell.length_b   1.000
_cell.length_c   1.000
_cell.angle_alpha   90.00
_cell.angle_beta   90.00
_cell.angle_gamma   90.00
#
_symmetry.space_group_name_H-M   'P 1'
#
loop_
_entity.id
_entity.type
_entity.pdbx_description
1 polymer ?
#
loop_
_entity_poly.entity_id
_entity_poly.type
_entity_poly.pdbx_seq_one_letter_code
_entity_poly.pdbx_strand_id
1 'polypeptide(L)'
;MKNELKEKTLQEIKTYAISHQIPIIHDETKLFLEKMITDNNFRDVLEIGTAIGYSALSMSNEKNNIQTIEREYPNVQLAKDFFKKYFS
;
A
#
# COMPACT_ATOMS: atom_id res chain seq x y z
N MET A 1 -7.45 -16.08 4.43
CA MET A 1 -6.79 -16.14 3.10
C MET A 1 -6.42 -14.77 2.55
N LYS A 2 -7.35 -13.95 2.02
CA LYS A 2 -6.99 -12.65 1.39
C LYS A 2 -6.32 -11.67 2.36
N ASN A 3 -6.81 -11.56 3.60
CA ASN A 3 -6.20 -10.71 4.62
C ASN A 3 -4.80 -11.19 5.06
N GLU A 4 -4.59 -12.51 5.16
CA GLU A 4 -3.27 -13.07 5.50
C GLU A 4 -2.25 -12.81 4.39
N LEU A 5 -2.67 -12.93 3.11
CA LEU A 5 -1.83 -12.59 1.97
C LEU A 5 -1.48 -11.10 1.97
N LYS A 6 -2.45 -10.23 2.27
CA LYS A 6 -2.24 -8.79 2.41
C LYS A 6 -1.14 -8.49 3.43
N GLU A 7 -1.27 -9.04 4.64
CA GLU A 7 -0.31 -8.78 5.71
C GLU A 7 1.08 -9.34 5.40
N LYS A 8 1.15 -10.53 4.78
CA LYS A 8 2.43 -11.08 4.30
C LYS A 8 3.09 -10.12 3.29
N THR A 9 2.34 -9.63 2.30
CA THR A 9 2.87 -8.70 1.31
C THR A 9 3.29 -7.37 1.94
N LEU A 10 2.50 -6.81 2.86
CA LEU A 10 2.85 -5.60 3.60
C LEU A 10 4.15 -5.78 4.40
N GLN A 11 4.34 -6.93 5.03
CA GLN A 11 5.57 -7.23 5.77
C GLN A 11 6.79 -7.35 4.84
N GLU A 12 6.62 -7.94 3.65
CA GLU A 12 7.67 -7.99 2.62
C GLU A 12 8.06 -6.58 2.14
N ILE A 13 7.06 -5.73 1.85
CA ILE A 13 7.29 -4.34 1.44
C ILE A 13 8.02 -3.57 2.54
N LYS A 14 7.57 -3.68 3.80
CA LYS A 14 8.18 -3.00 4.96
C LYS A 14 9.63 -3.42 5.16
N THR A 15 9.91 -4.73 5.08
CA THR A 15 11.27 -5.27 5.21
C THR A 15 12.18 -4.75 4.09
N TYR A 16 11.68 -4.70 2.85
CA TYR A 16 12.41 -4.14 1.70
C TYR A 16 12.67 -2.65 1.87
N ALA A 17 11.66 -1.88 2.30
CA ALA A 17 11.78 -0.45 2.54
C ALA A 17 12.87 -0.12 3.57
N ILE A 18 12.89 -0.84 4.70
CA ILE A 18 13.89 -0.65 5.75
C ILE A 18 15.30 -0.95 5.23
N SER A 19 15.49 -2.07 4.52
CA SER A 19 16.82 -2.45 4.03
C SER A 19 17.36 -1.54 2.93
N HIS A 20 16.48 -0.91 2.14
CA HIS A 20 16.85 0.00 1.06
C HIS A 20 16.65 1.49 1.41
N GLN A 21 16.32 1.80 2.66
CA GLN A 21 16.08 3.16 3.15
C GLN A 21 15.02 3.93 2.33
N ILE A 22 13.99 3.21 1.86
CA ILE A 22 12.86 3.81 1.14
C ILE A 22 11.85 4.30 2.17
N PRO A 23 11.45 5.59 2.13
CA PRO A 23 10.45 6.12 3.06
C PRO A 23 9.10 5.41 2.91
N ILE A 24 8.51 5.03 4.04
CA ILE A 24 7.14 4.51 4.15
C ILE A 24 6.43 5.19 5.32
N ILE A 25 5.10 5.21 5.30
CA ILE A 25 4.31 5.71 6.42
C ILE A 25 4.55 4.87 7.70
N HIS A 26 4.44 5.50 8.86
CA HIS A 26 4.52 4.82 10.15
C HIS A 26 3.29 3.94 10.40
N ASP A 27 3.43 2.94 11.29
CA ASP A 27 2.34 2.02 11.63
C ASP A 27 1.11 2.74 12.22
N GLU A 28 1.33 3.81 12.99
CA GLU A 28 0.25 4.65 13.52
C GLU A 28 -0.54 5.34 12.41
N THR A 29 0.16 5.89 11.42
CA THR A 29 -0.46 6.51 10.23
C THR A 29 -1.22 5.48 9.41
N LYS A 30 -0.66 4.27 9.24
CA LYS A 30 -1.35 3.15 8.57
C LYS A 30 -2.69 2.85 9.25
N LEU A 31 -2.68 2.62 10.57
CA LEU A 31 -3.89 2.31 11.33
C LEU A 31 -4.94 3.41 11.24
N PHE A 32 -4.50 4.67 11.32
CA PHE A 32 -5.38 5.82 11.17
C PHE A 32 -6.06 5.85 9.79
N LEU A 33 -5.30 5.68 8.71
CA LEU A 33 -5.84 5.72 7.34
C LEU A 33 -6.77 4.54 7.05
N GLU A 34 -6.42 3.33 7.50
CA GLU A 34 -7.26 2.12 7.38
C GLU A 34 -8.62 2.32 8.08
N LYS A 35 -8.59 2.86 9.30
CA LYS A 35 -9.81 3.18 10.06
C LYS A 35 -10.61 4.28 9.39
N MET A 36 -9.97 5.36 8.96
CA MET A 36 -10.62 6.49 8.30
C MET A 36 -11.36 6.05 7.03
N ILE A 37 -10.72 5.22 6.19
CA ILE A 37 -11.33 4.68 4.96
C ILE A 37 -12.51 3.77 5.29
N THR A 38 -12.35 2.88 6.27
CA THR A 38 -13.38 1.89 6.61
C THR A 38 -14.59 2.55 7.25
N ASP A 39 -14.38 3.44 8.23
CA ASP A 39 -15.45 4.10 8.99
C ASP A 39 -16.28 5.04 8.10
N ASN A 40 -15.65 5.69 7.12
CA ASN A 40 -16.32 6.60 6.19
C ASN A 40 -16.74 5.92 4.87
N ASN A 41 -16.42 4.63 4.68
CA ASN A 41 -16.72 3.87 3.47
C ASN A 41 -16.24 4.58 2.19
N PHE A 42 -15.01 5.10 2.20
CA PHE A 42 -14.41 5.73 1.03
C PHE A 42 -14.16 4.69 -0.07
N ARG A 43 -14.75 4.92 -1.24
CA ARG A 43 -14.70 3.99 -2.39
C ARG A 43 -13.62 4.33 -3.40
N ASP A 44 -13.30 5.62 -3.55
CA ASP A 44 -12.30 6.09 -4.50
C ASP A 44 -11.27 6.92 -3.76
N VAL A 45 -10.00 6.50 -3.81
CA VAL A 45 -8.89 7.18 -3.14
C VAL A 45 -7.81 7.47 -4.17
N LEU A 46 -7.35 8.71 -4.21
CA LEU A 46 -6.18 9.13 -4.98
C LEU A 46 -5.01 9.38 -4.03
N GLU A 47 -3.89 8.69 -4.26
CA GLU A 47 -2.62 8.87 -3.57
C GLU A 47 -1.60 9.53 -4.51
N ILE A 48 -0.92 10.56 -4.02
CA ILE A 48 0.20 11.20 -4.72
C ILE A 48 1.48 10.82 -3.97
N GLY A 49 2.33 10.01 -4.62
CA GLY A 49 3.52 9.41 -4.03
C GLY A 49 3.28 7.96 -3.60
N THR A 50 3.42 7.03 -4.55
CA THR A 50 3.29 5.58 -4.28
C THR A 50 4.46 5.02 -3.48
N ALA A 51 5.66 5.58 -3.68
CA ALA A 51 6.91 4.89 -3.35
C ALA A 51 6.84 3.43 -3.87
N ILE A 52 6.99 2.45 -2.97
CA ILE A 52 6.90 1.03 -3.31
C ILE A 52 5.55 0.38 -2.94
N GLY A 53 4.51 1.19 -2.69
CA GLY A 53 3.12 0.73 -2.60
C GLY A 53 2.63 0.33 -1.19
N TYR A 54 3.37 0.64 -0.12
CA TYR A 54 3.00 0.25 1.25
C TYR A 54 1.69 0.88 1.72
N SER A 55 1.54 2.20 1.58
CA SER A 55 0.35 2.93 2.00
C SER A 55 -0.86 2.59 1.13
N ALA A 56 -0.71 2.59 -0.19
CA ALA A 56 -1.76 2.19 -1.13
C ALA A 56 -2.31 0.79 -0.83
N LEU A 57 -1.43 -0.20 -0.62
CA LEU A 57 -1.86 -1.54 -0.26
C LEU A 57 -2.55 -1.55 1.11
N SER A 58 -2.00 -0.87 2.11
CA SER A 58 -2.60 -0.78 3.45
C SER A 58 -4.03 -0.23 3.39
N MET A 59 -4.24 0.85 2.63
CA MET A 59 -5.54 1.48 2.43
C MET A 59 -6.54 0.64 1.61
N SER A 60 -6.08 -0.34 0.84
CA SER A 60 -6.96 -1.14 -0.03
C SER A 60 -7.88 -2.09 0.75
N ASN A 61 -9.12 -2.22 0.28
CA ASN A 61 -10.09 -3.20 0.75
C ASN A 61 -11.00 -3.63 -0.41
N GLU A 62 -11.96 -4.54 -0.16
CA GLU A 62 -12.79 -5.12 -1.22
C GLU A 62 -13.81 -4.15 -1.84
N LYS A 63 -14.03 -2.99 -1.20
CA LYS A 63 -15.06 -2.01 -1.58
C LYS A 63 -14.48 -0.76 -2.22
N ASN A 64 -13.15 -0.61 -2.22
CA ASN A 64 -12.50 0.59 -2.70
C ASN A 64 -11.56 0.33 -3.87
N ASN A 65 -11.27 1.42 -4.57
CA ASN A 65 -10.33 1.54 -5.65
C ASN A 65 -9.31 2.59 -5.25
N ILE A 66 -8.03 2.19 -5.23
CA ILE A 66 -6.91 3.09 -4.94
C ILE A 66 -6.21 3.40 -6.26
N GLN A 67 -6.21 4.67 -6.63
CA GLN A 67 -5.35 5.20 -7.67
C GLN A 67 -4.13 5.81 -7.00
N THR A 68 -2.93 5.43 -7.44
CA THR A 68 -1.69 5.98 -6.88
C THR A 68 -0.74 6.37 -8.00
N ILE A 69 -0.02 7.48 -7.81
CA ILE A 69 0.88 8.08 -8.80
C ILE A 69 2.28 8.16 -8.20
N GLU A 70 3.26 7.69 -8.95
CA GLU A 70 4.68 7.79 -8.62
C GLU A 70 5.47 8.22 -9.85
N ARG A 71 6.47 9.08 -9.64
CA ARG A 71 7.31 9.64 -10.68
C ARG A 71 8.54 8.78 -10.93
N GLU A 72 9.12 8.23 -9.87
CA GLU A 72 10.36 7.46 -9.97
C GLU A 72 10.08 6.06 -10.55
N TYR A 73 10.48 5.85 -11.80
CA TYR A 73 10.20 4.62 -12.55
C TYR A 73 10.63 3.32 -11.82
N PRO A 74 11.79 3.25 -11.14
CA PRO A 74 12.16 2.06 -10.37
C PRO A 74 11.16 1.74 -9.25
N ASN A 75 10.64 2.77 -8.57
CA ASN A 75 9.66 2.62 -7.50
C ASN A 75 8.31 2.15 -8.06
N VAL A 76 7.89 2.70 -9.21
CA VAL A 76 6.69 2.23 -9.94
C VAL A 76 6.79 0.74 -10.23
N GLN A 77 7.96 0.26 -10.69
CA GLN A 77 8.15 -1.14 -11.02
C GLN A 77 8.09 -2.03 -9.78
N LEU A 78 8.75 -1.64 -8.69
CA LEU A 78 8.69 -2.35 -7.41
C LEU A 78 7.26 -2.40 -6.86
N ALA A 79 6.54 -1.28 -6.87
CA ALA A 79 5.14 -1.23 -6.44
C ALA A 79 4.27 -2.19 -7.24
N LYS A 80 4.40 -2.20 -8.58
CA LYS A 80 3.68 -3.15 -9.46
C LYS A 80 3.99 -4.59 -9.11
N ASP A 81 5.25 -4.92 -8.83
CA ASP A 81 5.64 -6.29 -8.53
C ASP A 81 5.14 -6.74 -7.15
N PHE A 82 5.11 -5.86 -6.16
CA PHE A 82 4.44 -6.14 -4.88
C PHE A 82 2.92 -6.26 -5.02
N PHE A 83 2.28 -5.38 -5.77
CA PHE A 83 0.84 -5.42 -6.03
C PHE A 83 0.44 -6.72 -6.72
N LYS A 84 1.21 -7.19 -7.70
CA LYS A 84 0.97 -8.50 -8.34
C LYS A 84 0.89 -9.61 -7.29
N LYS A 85 1.75 -9.65 -6.27
CA LYS A 85 1.71 -10.71 -5.25
C LYS A 85 0.40 -10.76 -4.45
N TYR A 86 -0.34 -9.64 -4.38
CA TYR A 86 -1.59 -9.55 -3.64
C TYR A 86 -2.83 -9.63 -4.53
N PHE A 87 -2.78 -9.01 -5.71
CA PHE A 87 -3.91 -8.91 -6.64
C PHE A 87 -3.92 -9.97 -7.75
N SER A 88 -2.89 -10.83 -7.84
CA SER A 88 -2.84 -11.97 -8.77
C SER A 88 -3.71 -13.14 -8.34
#